data_AF-A0A813IIW9-F1
#
_entry.id   AF-A0A813IIW9-F1
#
_cell.length_a   1.000
_cell.length_b   1.000
_cell.length_c   1.000
_cell.angle_alpha   90.00
_cell.angle_beta   90.00
_cell.angle_gamma   90.00
#
_symmetry.space_group_name_H-M   'P 1'
#
loop_
_entity.id
_entity.type
_entity.pdbx_description
1 polymer ?
#
loop_
_entity_poly.entity_id
_entity_poly.type
_entity_poly.pdbx_seq_one_letter_code
_entity_poly.pdbx_strand_id
1 'polypeptide(L)'
;DFVGKAAAAEGQPLVSGFKVGRLHSQRASPRPLAGLAAFGLTALGLRRLQGTAEGKSRLFWQAGCGRFCRSQAPRGISQRAILPRRRMIESSEEEGAAYFKPLVEGDLLRASPPQRVLVAAMLALLAAGLIRVGSLLSAAAAAGGGAVEMSISCALALLLGAEFADFGTGVYHFSVDNYGSASTPVVGSQIEAFQGHHEKPWTITYRDFCNNCFPTCLATMPFLAAFELLASSPYLLLWAVTACAGIAFCQELHKWSHTLRSQCHPVINWLQDRRVLVARKVHLQHHKRPFETNYCIVTGHMNPILDKSGFFRVLAAFIAQLTGIRPRCETGSRFEYLVERRGG
;
A
#
# COMPACT_ATOMS: atom_id res chain seq x y z
N ASP A 1 48.32 -7.08 -16.32
CA ASP A 1 49.50 -7.95 -16.48
C ASP A 1 49.65 -8.89 -15.31
N PHE A 2 49.15 -10.11 -15.55
CA PHE A 2 49.35 -11.32 -14.79
C PHE A 2 50.61 -12.02 -15.32
N VAL A 3 51.54 -12.41 -14.46
CA VAL A 3 52.55 -13.46 -14.69
C VAL A 3 52.72 -14.13 -13.33
N GLY A 4 52.41 -15.40 -13.08
CA GLY A 4 52.46 -16.58 -13.93
C GLY A 4 53.63 -17.45 -13.46
N LYS A 5 53.36 -18.52 -12.70
CA LYS A 5 54.18 -19.74 -12.66
C LYS A 5 53.41 -20.88 -11.98
N ALA A 6 53.03 -21.85 -12.80
CA ALA A 6 52.58 -23.17 -12.42
C ALA A 6 53.79 -24.12 -12.31
N ALA A 7 53.69 -25.13 -11.44
CA ALA A 7 54.34 -26.43 -11.61
C ALA A 7 53.56 -27.49 -10.82
N ALA A 8 53.20 -28.55 -11.53
CA ALA A 8 52.51 -29.75 -11.05
C ALA A 8 53.49 -30.92 -10.91
N ALA A 9 53.16 -31.89 -10.04
CA ALA A 9 53.48 -33.33 -10.11
C ALA A 9 52.87 -33.99 -8.84
N GLU A 10 51.75 -34.71 -8.91
CA GLU A 10 51.57 -36.15 -9.24
C GLU A 10 52.35 -37.15 -8.35
N GLY A 11 51.61 -38.09 -7.73
CA GLY A 11 52.16 -39.31 -7.13
C GLY A 11 51.39 -39.91 -5.94
N GLN A 12 50.31 -40.67 -6.22
CA GLN A 12 49.68 -41.67 -5.32
C GLN A 12 50.59 -42.93 -5.13
N PRO A 13 50.30 -44.01 -4.32
CA PRO A 13 48.99 -44.51 -3.82
C PRO A 13 48.91 -45.24 -2.43
N LEU A 14 47.64 -45.53 -2.02
CA LEU A 14 47.05 -46.72 -1.32
C LEU A 14 47.74 -47.31 -0.05
N VAL A 15 47.05 -47.67 1.06
CA VAL A 15 46.19 -48.87 1.21
C VAL A 15 45.40 -48.87 2.56
N SER A 16 44.09 -49.18 2.45
CA SER A 16 43.12 -49.89 3.30
C SER A 16 43.17 -49.98 4.85
N GLY A 17 41.98 -49.88 5.46
CA GLY A 17 41.67 -50.44 6.78
C GLY A 17 40.18 -50.42 7.12
N PHE A 18 39.43 -51.39 6.61
CA PHE A 18 38.00 -51.64 6.89
C PHE A 18 37.82 -52.39 8.23
N LYS A 19 36.83 -52.03 9.05
CA LYS A 19 36.11 -53.01 9.90
C LYS A 19 34.70 -52.54 10.27
N VAL A 20 33.78 -53.48 10.11
CA VAL A 20 32.31 -53.42 10.20
C VAL A 20 31.84 -53.77 11.61
N GLY A 21 30.76 -53.13 12.08
CA GLY A 21 29.95 -53.58 13.22
C GLY A 21 28.46 -53.35 12.95
N ARG A 22 27.65 -54.40 13.00
CA ARG A 22 26.22 -54.46 12.64
C ARG A 22 25.29 -54.29 13.86
N LEU A 23 24.18 -53.58 13.57
CA LEU A 23 22.77 -53.79 13.96
C LEU A 23 22.36 -53.88 15.44
N HIS A 24 21.35 -53.09 15.82
CA HIS A 24 20.02 -53.57 16.22
C HIS A 24 18.95 -52.47 16.04
N SER A 25 17.78 -52.85 15.51
CA SER A 25 16.61 -51.99 15.31
C SER A 25 15.74 -51.93 16.55
N GLN A 26 15.17 -50.77 16.90
CA GLN A 26 13.83 -50.69 17.51
C GLN A 26 13.13 -49.39 17.11
N ARG A 27 11.87 -49.53 16.67
CA ARG A 27 10.89 -48.48 16.42
C ARG A 27 10.42 -47.90 17.76
N ALA A 28 10.30 -46.59 17.86
CA ALA A 28 9.50 -45.93 18.90
C ALA A 28 8.73 -44.74 18.32
N SER A 29 7.41 -44.85 18.38
CA SER A 29 6.42 -43.80 18.12
C SER A 29 6.39 -42.75 19.24
N PRO A 30 6.15 -41.46 18.97
CA PRO A 30 5.77 -40.53 20.02
C PRO A 30 4.24 -40.40 20.12
N ARG A 31 3.72 -40.67 21.32
CA ARG A 31 2.39 -40.22 21.79
C ARG A 31 2.48 -38.80 22.35
N PRO A 32 1.36 -38.05 22.39
CA PRO A 32 1.36 -36.61 22.60
C PRO A 32 1.34 -36.23 24.08
N LEU A 33 1.95 -35.08 24.42
CA LEU A 33 1.73 -34.42 25.70
C LEU A 33 0.74 -33.27 25.50
N ALA A 34 -0.43 -33.44 26.11
CA ALA A 34 -1.37 -32.39 26.40
C ALA A 34 -0.86 -31.53 27.56
N GLY A 35 -1.04 -30.22 27.47
CA GLY A 35 -0.68 -29.27 28.52
C GLY A 35 -1.37 -27.92 28.33
N LEU A 36 -2.48 -27.76 29.06
CA LEU A 36 -3.10 -26.53 29.57
C LEU A 36 -3.99 -25.68 28.64
N ALA A 37 -5.24 -25.63 29.08
CA ALA A 37 -6.39 -24.93 28.55
C ALA A 37 -6.53 -23.50 29.11
N ALA A 38 -7.40 -22.75 28.41
CA ALA A 38 -8.37 -21.77 28.92
C ALA A 38 -7.90 -20.36 29.33
N PHE A 39 -8.33 -19.37 28.53
CA PHE A 39 -9.20 -18.23 28.90
C PHE A 39 -9.78 -17.74 27.55
N GLY A 40 -11.07 -17.60 27.29
CA GLY A 40 -12.18 -17.22 28.16
C GLY A 40 -12.94 -16.13 27.41
N LEU A 41 -13.88 -16.55 26.56
CA LEU A 41 -14.86 -15.69 25.89
C LEU A 41 -15.56 -14.79 26.92
N THR A 42 -15.52 -13.46 26.71
CA THR A 42 -16.47 -12.57 27.38
C THR A 42 -17.52 -12.14 26.35
N ALA A 43 -18.69 -12.75 26.48
CA ALA A 43 -19.92 -12.32 25.83
C ALA A 43 -20.39 -11.00 26.45
N LEU A 44 -20.70 -10.00 25.63
CA LEU A 44 -21.43 -8.81 26.03
C LEU A 44 -22.79 -8.78 25.34
N GLY A 45 -23.76 -9.34 26.07
CA GLY A 45 -25.12 -8.86 26.24
C GLY A 45 -25.86 -8.25 25.06
N LEU A 46 -26.67 -9.08 24.39
CA LEU A 46 -27.93 -8.65 23.78
C LEU A 46 -28.85 -8.08 24.88
N ARG A 47 -29.24 -6.80 24.76
CA ARG A 47 -30.51 -6.32 25.31
C ARG A 47 -31.46 -6.02 24.15
N ARG A 48 -32.52 -6.83 24.08
CA ARG A 48 -33.77 -6.51 23.41
C ARG A 48 -34.32 -5.20 23.99
N LEU A 49 -34.67 -4.27 23.12
CA LEU A 49 -35.76 -3.34 23.37
C LEU A 49 -36.79 -3.55 22.26
N GLN A 50 -37.84 -4.30 22.61
CA GLN A 50 -39.11 -4.23 21.92
C GLN A 50 -39.77 -2.92 22.36
N GLY A 51 -40.10 -2.08 21.39
CA GLY A 51 -40.82 -0.83 21.59
C GLY A 51 -41.56 -0.50 20.30
N THR A 52 -42.82 -0.90 20.27
CA THR A 52 -43.84 -0.60 19.28
C THR A 52 -44.04 0.91 19.10
N ALA A 53 -44.13 1.39 17.86
CA ALA A 53 -45.04 2.47 17.49
C ALA A 53 -45.14 2.57 15.95
N GLU A 54 -46.27 2.09 15.45
CA GLU A 54 -46.81 2.40 14.14
C GLU A 54 -47.10 3.91 13.99
N GLY A 55 -47.03 4.39 12.75
CA GLY A 55 -47.89 5.48 12.29
C GLY A 55 -47.40 6.90 12.56
N LYS A 56 -46.91 7.57 11.52
CA LYS A 56 -47.68 8.62 10.85
C LYS A 56 -46.94 9.13 9.62
N SER A 57 -47.60 8.90 8.50
CA SER A 57 -47.39 9.55 7.23
C SER A 57 -47.93 10.98 7.27
N ARG A 58 -47.37 11.79 6.36
CA ARG A 58 -47.92 13.03 5.78
C ARG A 58 -47.90 14.33 6.61
N LEU A 59 -47.46 15.36 5.88
CA LEU A 59 -48.02 16.72 5.74
C LEU A 59 -47.25 17.91 6.34
N PHE A 60 -47.04 18.87 5.43
CA PHE A 60 -46.85 20.33 5.61
C PHE A 60 -45.49 20.82 6.12
N TRP A 61 -44.90 21.93 5.65
CA TRP A 61 -45.38 23.06 4.85
C TRP A 61 -44.21 23.64 4.02
N GLN A 62 -44.53 24.16 2.84
CA GLN A 62 -43.69 25.05 2.02
C GLN A 62 -43.43 26.40 2.74
N ALA A 63 -42.70 27.29 2.07
CA ALA A 63 -42.75 28.76 2.18
C ALA A 63 -42.06 29.47 3.37
N GLY A 64 -41.20 30.40 2.97
CA GLY A 64 -40.57 31.40 3.81
C GLY A 64 -39.64 32.30 2.99
N CYS A 65 -40.19 32.95 1.95
CA CYS A 65 -39.53 34.04 1.24
C CYS A 65 -39.68 35.32 2.07
N GLY A 66 -38.62 36.11 2.28
CA GLY A 66 -38.79 37.44 2.88
C GLY A 66 -37.53 38.19 3.37
N ARG A 67 -37.10 39.14 2.53
CA ARG A 67 -36.46 40.45 2.82
C ARG A 67 -35.04 40.47 3.42
N PHE A 68 -34.03 40.84 2.63
CA PHE A 68 -33.59 42.21 2.30
C PHE A 68 -33.09 43.00 3.52
N CYS A 69 -31.78 42.98 3.74
CA CYS A 69 -31.08 44.06 4.43
C CYS A 69 -29.81 44.38 3.63
N ARG A 70 -29.80 45.57 3.01
CA ARG A 70 -28.62 46.17 2.37
C ARG A 70 -27.71 46.68 3.48
N SER A 71 -26.50 46.15 3.59
CA SER A 71 -25.38 46.85 4.23
C SER A 71 -24.31 47.10 3.18
N GLN A 72 -24.05 48.37 2.92
CA GLN A 72 -23.00 48.85 2.03
C GLN A 72 -21.64 48.40 2.55
N ALA A 73 -20.88 47.67 1.73
CA ALA A 73 -19.47 47.36 1.99
C ALA A 73 -18.58 48.41 1.29
N PRO A 74 -17.47 48.84 1.90
CA PRO A 74 -16.62 49.89 1.35
C PRO A 74 -15.89 49.43 0.08
N ARG A 75 -15.81 50.35 -0.88
CA ARG A 75 -15.08 50.22 -2.13
C ARG A 75 -13.58 50.13 -1.86
N GLY A 76 -12.91 49.18 -2.51
CA GLY A 76 -11.45 49.22 -2.66
C GLY A 76 -10.68 47.99 -2.19
N ILE A 77 -11.02 46.80 -2.67
CA ILE A 77 -10.03 45.73 -2.83
C ILE A 77 -10.27 45.11 -4.20
N SER A 78 -9.27 45.24 -5.07
CA SER A 78 -9.22 44.58 -6.37
C SER A 78 -9.55 43.09 -6.21
N GLN A 79 -10.72 42.68 -6.69
CA GLN A 79 -11.00 41.27 -6.92
C GLN A 79 -10.06 40.80 -8.03
N ARG A 80 -8.86 40.34 -7.67
CA ARG A 80 -8.16 39.36 -8.50
C ARG A 80 -9.09 38.16 -8.54
N ALA A 81 -9.87 38.10 -9.62
CA ALA A 81 -10.69 36.95 -9.97
C ALA A 81 -9.81 35.70 -9.80
N ILE A 82 -10.22 34.81 -8.90
CA ILE A 82 -9.65 33.47 -8.78
C ILE A 82 -10.05 32.77 -10.08
N LEU A 83 -9.21 32.92 -11.10
CA LEU A 83 -9.36 32.23 -12.36
C LEU A 83 -9.34 30.72 -12.07
N PRO A 84 -10.21 29.92 -12.71
CA PRO A 84 -10.18 28.48 -12.53
C PRO A 84 -8.79 27.97 -12.94
N ARG A 85 -8.11 27.30 -12.00
CA ARG A 85 -6.73 26.76 -12.06
C ARG A 85 -6.44 25.87 -13.28
N ARG A 86 -7.46 25.55 -14.07
CA ARG A 86 -7.39 24.83 -15.34
C ARG A 86 -6.72 25.63 -16.46
N ARG A 87 -6.75 26.97 -16.43
CA ARG A 87 -6.21 27.83 -17.50
C ARG A 87 -4.71 28.15 -17.37
N MET A 88 -4.08 27.83 -16.24
CA MET A 88 -2.62 27.90 -16.07
C MET A 88 -1.90 26.69 -16.71
N ILE A 89 -2.64 25.74 -17.26
CA ILE A 89 -2.10 24.58 -17.99
C ILE A 89 -1.88 24.93 -19.47
N GLU A 90 -2.42 26.07 -19.94
CA GLU A 90 -2.24 26.58 -21.30
C GLU A 90 -1.21 27.72 -21.39
N SER A 91 -0.71 28.23 -20.25
CA SER A 91 0.49 29.07 -20.22
C SER A 91 1.72 28.18 -20.37
N SER A 92 2.67 28.63 -21.19
CA SER A 92 3.81 27.90 -21.78
C SER A 92 4.31 26.70 -20.97
N GLU A 93 4.64 25.62 -21.68
CA GLU A 93 5.24 24.40 -21.11
C GLU A 93 6.41 24.70 -20.15
N GLU A 94 7.10 25.82 -20.33
CA GLU A 94 8.15 26.34 -19.45
C GLU A 94 7.68 26.83 -18.06
N GLU A 95 6.57 27.57 -17.95
CA GLU A 95 6.06 28.04 -16.63
C GLU A 95 5.48 26.88 -15.80
N GLY A 96 4.80 25.94 -16.49
CA GLY A 96 4.36 24.68 -15.88
C GLY A 96 5.53 23.81 -15.42
N ALA A 97 6.60 23.70 -16.22
CA ALA A 97 7.81 22.96 -15.89
C ALA A 97 8.63 23.60 -14.76
N ALA A 98 8.60 24.92 -14.60
CA ALA A 98 9.26 25.61 -13.49
C ALA A 98 8.54 25.36 -12.14
N TYR A 99 7.20 25.36 -12.13
CA TYR A 99 6.39 25.02 -10.95
C TYR A 99 6.46 23.51 -10.63
N PHE A 100 6.54 22.67 -11.66
CA PHE A 100 6.76 21.22 -11.59
C PHE A 100 8.19 20.85 -11.97
N LYS A 101 9.20 21.42 -11.30
CA LYS A 101 10.53 20.82 -11.40
C LYS A 101 10.44 19.41 -10.79
N PRO A 102 10.65 18.33 -11.56
CA PRO A 102 10.53 16.99 -11.03
C PRO A 102 11.46 16.82 -9.83
N LEU A 103 11.00 16.07 -8.82
CA LEU A 103 11.77 15.86 -7.59
C LEU A 103 13.06 15.06 -7.87
N VAL A 104 13.01 14.23 -8.92
CA VAL A 104 14.12 13.42 -9.44
C VAL A 104 14.34 13.80 -10.91
N GLU A 105 15.58 13.92 -11.34
CA GLU A 105 15.90 14.27 -12.73
C GLU A 105 15.30 13.23 -13.71
N GLY A 106 14.60 13.70 -14.76
CA GLY A 106 13.92 12.84 -15.74
C GLY A 106 12.55 12.31 -15.30
N ASP A 107 12.04 12.68 -14.12
CA ASP A 107 10.72 12.24 -13.65
C ASP A 107 9.58 12.98 -14.40
N LEU A 108 8.90 12.25 -15.29
CA LEU A 108 7.82 12.77 -16.12
C LEU A 108 6.46 12.54 -15.45
N LEU A 109 5.59 13.55 -15.49
CA LEU A 109 4.23 13.45 -14.97
C LEU A 109 3.29 12.65 -15.88
N ARG A 110 3.60 12.57 -17.18
CA ARG A 110 2.80 11.84 -18.18
C ARG A 110 3.21 10.38 -18.28
N ALA A 111 2.25 9.52 -18.57
CA ALA A 111 2.52 8.11 -18.80
C ALA A 111 3.04 7.84 -20.21
N SER A 112 4.17 7.14 -20.31
CA SER A 112 4.73 6.66 -21.58
C SER A 112 3.91 5.49 -22.16
N PRO A 113 3.99 5.20 -23.47
CA PRO A 113 3.27 4.06 -24.06
C PRO A 113 3.60 2.72 -23.38
N PRO A 114 4.87 2.38 -23.07
CA PRO A 114 5.19 1.15 -22.33
C PRO A 114 4.54 1.08 -20.94
N GLN A 115 4.48 2.21 -20.22
CA GLN A 115 3.82 2.26 -18.91
C GLN A 115 2.31 1.97 -19.04
N ARG A 116 1.66 2.52 -20.06
CA ARG A 116 0.24 2.27 -20.34
C ARG A 116 -0.02 0.81 -20.69
N VAL A 117 0.83 0.20 -21.52
CA VAL A 117 0.73 -1.23 -21.88
C VAL A 117 0.89 -2.11 -20.65
N LEU A 118 1.88 -1.85 -19.79
CA LEU A 118 2.09 -2.66 -18.59
C LEU A 118 0.92 -2.55 -17.61
N VAL A 119 0.41 -1.34 -17.38
CA VAL A 119 -0.74 -1.16 -16.47
C VAL A 119 -2.01 -1.80 -17.06
N ALA A 120 -2.21 -1.73 -18.38
CA ALA A 120 -3.28 -2.46 -19.05
C ALA A 120 -3.14 -3.98 -18.92
N ALA A 121 -1.92 -4.51 -19.03
CA ALA A 121 -1.64 -5.93 -18.81
C ALA A 121 -1.93 -6.35 -17.35
N MET A 122 -1.61 -5.51 -16.36
CA MET A 122 -1.96 -5.78 -14.95
C MET A 122 -3.48 -5.82 -14.74
N LEU A 123 -4.22 -4.89 -15.36
CA LEU A 123 -5.69 -4.89 -15.32
C LEU A 123 -6.29 -6.14 -16.00
N ALA A 124 -5.73 -6.56 -17.13
CA ALA A 124 -6.16 -7.78 -17.82
C ALA A 124 -5.89 -9.03 -16.98
N LEU A 125 -4.72 -9.10 -16.31
CA LEU A 125 -4.38 -10.18 -15.40
C LEU A 125 -5.36 -10.23 -14.21
N LEU A 126 -5.60 -9.10 -13.53
CA LEU A 126 -6.60 -9.03 -12.46
C LEU A 126 -7.99 -9.49 -12.91
N ALA A 127 -8.42 -9.12 -14.13
CA ALA A 127 -9.69 -9.57 -14.68
C ALA A 127 -9.70 -11.10 -14.94
N ALA A 128 -8.62 -11.65 -15.48
CA ALA A 128 -8.46 -13.09 -15.66
C ALA A 128 -8.49 -13.85 -14.32
N GLY A 129 -7.80 -13.33 -13.31
CA GLY A 129 -7.85 -13.84 -11.94
C GLY A 129 -9.26 -13.87 -11.37
N LEU A 130 -10.04 -12.80 -11.51
CA LEU A 130 -11.44 -12.75 -11.06
C LEU A 130 -12.34 -13.74 -11.81
N ILE A 131 -12.16 -13.88 -13.13
CA ILE A 131 -12.89 -14.88 -13.92
C ILE A 131 -12.57 -16.29 -13.42
N ARG A 132 -11.28 -16.59 -13.17
CA ARG A 132 -10.84 -17.88 -12.64
C ARG A 132 -11.38 -18.14 -11.23
N VAL A 133 -11.42 -17.13 -10.36
CA VAL A 133 -12.11 -17.23 -9.05
C VAL A 133 -13.56 -17.63 -9.24
N GLY A 134 -14.29 -16.98 -10.16
CA GLY A 134 -15.68 -17.31 -10.49
C GLY A 134 -15.87 -18.75 -10.94
N SER A 135 -14.99 -19.24 -11.82
CA SER A 135 -14.99 -20.65 -12.27
C SER A 135 -14.73 -21.63 -11.13
N LEU A 136 -13.76 -21.34 -10.26
CA LEU A 136 -13.44 -22.18 -9.10
C LEU A 136 -14.56 -22.19 -8.06
N LEU A 137 -15.21 -21.05 -7.80
CA LEU A 137 -16.38 -20.97 -6.93
C LEU A 137 -17.56 -21.75 -7.51
N SER A 138 -17.78 -21.66 -8.83
CA SER A 138 -18.86 -22.40 -9.50
C SER A 138 -18.64 -23.91 -9.42
N ALA A 139 -17.40 -24.37 -9.60
CA ALA A 139 -17.03 -25.78 -9.40
C ALA A 139 -17.23 -26.23 -7.94
N ALA A 140 -16.82 -25.41 -6.97
CA ALA A 140 -17.02 -25.70 -5.55
C ALA A 140 -18.50 -25.80 -5.16
N ALA A 141 -19.35 -24.91 -5.70
CA ALA A 141 -20.79 -24.97 -5.50
C ALA A 141 -21.40 -26.24 -6.12
N ALA A 142 -20.99 -26.59 -7.34
CA ALA A 142 -21.43 -27.82 -8.01
C ALA A 142 -21.01 -29.10 -7.26
N ALA A 143 -19.89 -29.06 -6.54
CA ALA A 143 -19.42 -30.13 -5.67
C ALA A 143 -20.15 -30.20 -4.31
N GLY A 144 -21.21 -29.40 -4.09
CA GLY A 144 -22.00 -29.40 -2.87
C GLY A 144 -21.52 -28.41 -1.80
N GLY A 145 -20.70 -27.42 -2.16
CA GLY A 145 -20.26 -26.36 -1.25
C GLY A 145 -21.43 -25.56 -0.66
N GLY A 146 -21.42 -25.36 0.67
CA GLY A 146 -22.46 -24.62 1.37
C GLY A 146 -22.39 -23.11 1.07
N ALA A 147 -23.49 -22.53 0.57
CA ALA A 147 -23.52 -21.12 0.13
C ALA A 147 -23.06 -20.12 1.22
N VAL A 148 -23.43 -20.37 2.49
CA VAL A 148 -23.04 -19.51 3.62
C VAL A 148 -21.54 -19.57 3.88
N GLU A 149 -20.97 -20.78 3.93
CA GLU A 149 -19.54 -21.00 4.16
C GLU A 149 -18.70 -20.38 3.03
N MET A 150 -19.11 -20.57 1.78
CA MET A 150 -18.46 -19.98 0.62
C MET A 150 -18.47 -18.44 0.69
N SER A 151 -19.61 -17.86 1.07
CA SER A 151 -19.76 -16.40 1.20
C SER A 151 -18.86 -15.83 2.30
N ILE A 152 -18.81 -16.49 3.46
CA ILE A 152 -17.91 -16.10 4.56
C ILE A 152 -16.45 -16.21 4.12
N SER A 153 -16.09 -17.31 3.45
CA SER A 153 -14.72 -17.54 2.95
C SER A 153 -14.30 -16.49 1.93
N CYS A 154 -15.18 -16.09 1.01
CA CYS A 154 -14.92 -14.99 0.09
C CYS A 154 -14.75 -13.65 0.82
N ALA A 155 -15.62 -13.34 1.80
CA ALA A 155 -15.51 -12.12 2.58
C ALA A 155 -14.20 -12.03 3.36
N LEU A 156 -13.77 -13.15 3.97
CA LEU A 156 -12.48 -13.24 4.65
C LEU A 156 -11.31 -13.11 3.69
N ALA A 157 -11.37 -13.74 2.51
CA ALA A 157 -10.32 -13.62 1.50
C ALA A 157 -10.15 -12.18 1.01
N LEU A 158 -11.25 -11.47 0.74
CA LEU A 158 -11.25 -10.05 0.37
C LEU A 158 -10.65 -9.19 1.49
N LEU A 159 -11.12 -9.38 2.73
CA LEU A 159 -10.64 -8.60 3.88
C LEU A 159 -9.14 -8.83 4.11
N LEU A 160 -8.72 -10.08 4.23
CA LEU A 160 -7.32 -10.43 4.49
C LEU A 160 -6.40 -10.02 3.32
N GLY A 161 -6.91 -10.02 2.09
CA GLY A 161 -6.15 -9.54 0.93
C GLY A 161 -5.92 -8.03 1.00
N ALA A 162 -6.98 -7.28 1.34
CA ALA A 162 -6.90 -5.83 1.52
C ALA A 162 -5.98 -5.45 2.69
N GLU A 163 -6.09 -6.11 3.84
CA GLU A 163 -5.23 -5.86 5.01
C GLU A 163 -3.77 -6.26 4.75
N PHE A 164 -3.54 -7.34 4.00
CA PHE A 164 -2.19 -7.71 3.58
C PHE A 164 -1.56 -6.64 2.67
N ALA A 165 -2.32 -6.12 1.70
CA ALA A 165 -1.85 -5.02 0.87
C ALA A 165 -1.55 -3.77 1.70
N ASP A 166 -2.45 -3.39 2.62
CA ASP A 166 -2.26 -2.22 3.48
C ASP A 166 -1.00 -2.37 4.36
N PHE A 167 -0.85 -3.51 5.04
CA PHE A 167 0.35 -3.84 5.81
C PHE A 167 1.62 -3.82 4.95
N GLY A 168 1.60 -4.49 3.80
CA GLY A 168 2.75 -4.60 2.90
C GLY A 168 3.22 -3.23 2.39
N THR A 169 2.27 -2.34 2.06
CA THR A 169 2.62 -0.96 1.69
C THR A 169 3.23 -0.20 2.86
N GLY A 170 2.76 -0.41 4.09
CA GLY A 170 3.35 0.19 5.28
C GLY A 170 4.79 -0.24 5.52
N VAL A 171 5.09 -1.54 5.39
CA VAL A 171 6.45 -2.07 5.52
C VAL A 171 7.37 -1.50 4.45
N TYR A 172 6.92 -1.49 3.19
CA TYR A 172 7.71 -0.93 2.10
C TYR A 172 7.96 0.57 2.28
N HIS A 173 6.91 1.33 2.63
CA HIS A 173 6.97 2.77 2.86
C HIS A 173 7.94 3.13 4.00
N PHE A 174 7.81 2.47 5.15
CA PHE A 174 8.76 2.61 6.26
C PHE A 174 10.20 2.35 5.79
N SER A 175 10.41 1.32 4.96
CA SER A 175 11.74 0.93 4.51
C SER A 175 12.37 2.00 3.62
N VAL A 176 11.66 2.46 2.59
CA VAL A 176 12.18 3.47 1.65
C VAL A 176 12.27 4.86 2.27
N ASP A 177 11.50 5.14 3.31
CA ASP A 177 11.61 6.40 4.04
C ASP A 177 12.85 6.48 4.92
N ASN A 178 13.25 5.35 5.48
CA ASN A 178 14.21 5.32 6.58
C ASN A 178 15.60 4.82 6.20
N TYR A 179 15.74 4.06 5.12
CA TYR A 179 16.98 3.38 4.79
C TYR A 179 17.42 3.62 3.35
N GLY A 180 18.72 3.42 3.12
CA GLY A 180 19.33 3.59 1.81
C GLY A 180 19.39 5.05 1.33
N SER A 181 19.65 5.20 0.04
CA SER A 181 19.95 6.44 -0.66
C SER A 181 19.54 6.33 -2.13
N ALA A 182 19.63 7.43 -2.89
CA ALA A 182 19.44 7.42 -4.35
C ALA A 182 20.38 6.44 -5.09
N SER A 183 21.54 6.12 -4.50
CA SER A 183 22.51 5.15 -5.05
C SER A 183 22.23 3.69 -4.68
N THR A 184 21.16 3.40 -3.94
CA THR A 184 20.80 2.02 -3.58
C THR A 184 20.42 1.24 -4.84
N PRO A 185 21.02 0.06 -5.11
CA PRO A 185 20.68 -0.74 -6.28
C PRO A 185 19.18 -1.09 -6.30
N VAL A 186 18.60 -1.08 -7.50
CA VAL A 186 17.19 -1.40 -7.78
C VAL A 186 16.18 -0.36 -7.24
N VAL A 187 16.29 0.03 -5.96
CA VAL A 187 15.29 0.85 -5.26
C VAL A 187 15.67 2.30 -5.01
N GLY A 188 16.87 2.72 -5.39
CA GLY A 188 17.40 4.07 -5.10
C GLY A 188 16.52 5.21 -5.60
N SER A 189 16.02 5.11 -6.84
CA SER A 189 15.11 6.13 -7.39
C SER A 189 13.76 6.18 -6.67
N GLN A 190 13.30 5.07 -6.09
CA GLN A 190 12.09 5.06 -5.27
C GLN A 190 12.34 5.70 -3.90
N ILE A 191 13.46 5.39 -3.24
CA ILE A 191 13.88 6.05 -1.99
C ILE A 191 13.92 7.57 -2.19
N GLU A 192 14.55 8.02 -3.28
CA GLU A 192 14.62 9.43 -3.62
C GLU A 192 13.24 10.07 -3.84
N ALA A 193 12.37 9.40 -4.62
CA ALA A 193 11.01 9.88 -4.89
C ALA A 193 10.15 9.97 -3.62
N PHE A 194 10.22 8.99 -2.71
CA PHE A 194 9.49 9.01 -1.44
C PHE A 194 10.00 10.12 -0.51
N GLN A 195 11.32 10.31 -0.42
CA GLN A 195 11.88 11.41 0.36
C GLN A 195 11.50 12.79 -0.19
N GLY A 196 11.57 12.98 -1.51
CA GLY A 196 11.11 14.21 -2.15
C GLY A 196 9.62 14.45 -1.96
N HIS A 197 8.81 13.39 -1.91
CA HIS A 197 7.37 13.48 -1.68
C HIS A 197 7.04 14.09 -0.31
N HIS A 198 7.84 13.82 0.74
CA HIS A 198 7.65 14.45 2.07
C HIS A 198 7.98 15.95 2.10
N GLU A 199 8.65 16.47 1.06
CA GLU A 199 8.88 17.90 0.90
C GLU A 199 7.78 18.55 0.05
N LYS A 200 7.39 17.91 -1.06
CA LYS A 200 6.41 18.43 -2.01
C LYS A 200 5.26 17.44 -2.21
N PRO A 201 4.41 17.21 -1.19
CA PRO A 201 3.41 16.15 -1.23
C PRO A 201 2.34 16.33 -2.31
N TRP A 202 2.10 17.56 -2.78
CA TRP A 202 1.10 17.83 -3.80
C TRP A 202 1.50 17.34 -5.20
N THR A 203 2.78 17.10 -5.48
CA THR A 203 3.27 16.76 -6.83
C THR A 203 2.68 15.45 -7.33
N ILE A 204 2.45 14.46 -6.46
CA ILE A 204 1.81 13.18 -6.80
C ILE A 204 0.43 13.37 -7.42
N THR A 205 -0.29 14.45 -7.06
CA THR A 205 -1.66 14.73 -7.56
C THR A 205 -1.71 15.06 -9.05
N TYR A 206 -0.57 15.32 -9.66
CA TYR A 206 -0.43 15.69 -11.08
C TYR A 206 0.07 14.53 -11.95
N ARG A 207 0.43 13.38 -11.36
CA ARG A 207 0.86 12.21 -12.13
C ARG A 207 -0.33 11.54 -12.82
N ASP A 208 -0.12 11.15 -14.07
CA ASP A 208 -1.01 10.26 -14.79
C ASP A 208 -1.15 8.91 -14.06
N PHE A 209 -2.34 8.30 -14.10
CA PHE A 209 -2.63 7.01 -13.46
C PHE A 209 -1.59 5.94 -13.81
N CYS A 210 -1.28 5.76 -15.10
CA CYS A 210 -0.34 4.73 -15.54
C CYS A 210 1.11 5.05 -15.16
N ASN A 211 1.49 6.32 -15.10
CA ASN A 211 2.82 6.73 -14.63
C ASN A 211 2.97 6.40 -13.14
N ASN A 212 1.94 6.74 -12.36
CA ASN A 212 1.91 6.58 -10.91
C ASN A 212 1.88 5.10 -10.48
N CYS A 213 1.13 4.26 -11.19
CA CYS A 213 0.96 2.84 -10.84
C CYS A 213 1.97 1.90 -11.53
N PHE A 214 2.70 2.35 -12.56
CA PHE A 214 3.59 1.47 -13.31
C PHE A 214 4.62 0.72 -12.43
N PRO A 215 5.36 1.39 -11.50
CA PRO A 215 6.36 0.69 -10.70
C PRO A 215 5.76 -0.43 -9.83
N THR A 216 4.61 -0.14 -9.20
CA THR A 216 3.91 -1.10 -8.34
C THR A 216 3.25 -2.21 -9.15
N CYS A 217 2.69 -1.92 -10.32
CA CYS A 217 2.20 -2.94 -11.25
C CYS A 217 3.34 -3.87 -11.70
N LEU A 218 4.49 -3.32 -12.11
CA LEU A 218 5.65 -4.11 -12.58
C LEU A 218 6.16 -5.04 -11.48
N ALA A 219 6.29 -4.54 -10.25
CA ALA A 219 6.75 -5.34 -9.11
C ALA A 219 5.75 -6.44 -8.72
N THR A 220 4.45 -6.18 -8.85
CA THR A 220 3.38 -7.07 -8.35
C THR A 220 2.98 -8.14 -9.36
N MET A 221 3.08 -7.85 -10.65
CA MET A 221 2.58 -8.70 -11.74
C MET A 221 3.11 -10.16 -11.70
N PRO A 222 4.41 -10.43 -11.46
CA PRO A 222 4.91 -11.82 -11.40
C PRO A 222 4.25 -12.65 -10.29
N PHE A 223 3.92 -12.02 -9.15
CA PHE A 223 3.26 -12.70 -8.03
C PHE A 223 1.83 -13.08 -8.38
N LEU A 224 1.07 -12.16 -8.94
CA LEU A 224 -0.30 -12.44 -9.37
C LEU A 224 -0.33 -13.56 -10.43
N ALA A 225 0.58 -13.50 -11.41
CA ALA A 225 0.72 -14.54 -12.43
C ALA A 225 1.02 -15.91 -11.80
N ALA A 226 1.90 -15.97 -10.79
CA ALA A 226 2.19 -17.22 -10.08
C ALA A 226 0.95 -17.77 -9.34
N PHE A 227 0.16 -16.93 -8.67
CA PHE A 227 -1.10 -17.37 -8.04
C PHE A 227 -2.12 -17.85 -9.07
N GLU A 228 -2.22 -17.18 -10.22
CA GLU A 228 -3.10 -17.60 -11.31
C GLU A 228 -2.68 -18.91 -11.96
N LEU A 229 -1.41 -19.29 -11.90
CA LEU A 229 -0.94 -20.58 -12.39
C LEU A 229 -1.08 -21.68 -11.34
N LEU A 230 -0.83 -21.37 -10.07
CA LEU A 230 -0.60 -22.38 -9.03
C LEU A 230 -1.76 -22.55 -8.03
N ALA A 231 -2.55 -21.51 -7.77
CA ALA A 231 -3.62 -21.61 -6.77
C ALA A 231 -4.80 -22.43 -7.31
N SER A 232 -5.21 -23.47 -6.59
CA SER A 232 -6.41 -24.27 -6.89
C SER A 232 -7.63 -23.89 -6.05
N SER A 233 -7.41 -23.20 -4.92
CA SER A 233 -8.50 -22.73 -4.06
C SER A 233 -9.06 -21.39 -4.57
N PRO A 234 -10.39 -21.24 -4.73
CA PRO A 234 -10.99 -19.95 -5.10
C PRO A 234 -10.67 -18.85 -4.09
N TYR A 235 -10.66 -19.17 -2.80
CA TYR A 235 -10.42 -18.19 -1.73
C TYR A 235 -8.97 -17.71 -1.69
N LEU A 236 -7.99 -18.60 -1.86
CA LEU A 236 -6.58 -18.21 -1.94
C LEU A 236 -6.32 -17.32 -3.16
N LEU A 237 -6.91 -17.66 -4.32
CA LEU A 237 -6.78 -16.83 -5.51
C LEU A 237 -7.49 -15.48 -5.34
N LEU A 238 -8.67 -15.44 -4.73
CA LEU A 238 -9.38 -14.19 -4.45
C LEU A 238 -8.61 -13.29 -3.48
N TRP A 239 -8.01 -13.88 -2.45
CA TRP A 239 -7.08 -13.18 -1.56
C TRP A 239 -5.91 -12.59 -2.33
N ALA A 240 -5.27 -13.37 -3.20
CA ALA A 240 -4.12 -12.93 -3.99
C ALA A 240 -4.47 -11.83 -4.98
N VAL A 241 -5.59 -11.95 -5.71
CA VAL A 241 -6.12 -10.92 -6.61
C VAL A 241 -6.37 -9.62 -5.85
N THR A 242 -6.97 -9.69 -4.68
CA THR A 242 -7.28 -8.51 -3.85
C THR A 242 -6.01 -7.85 -3.32
N ALA A 243 -5.08 -8.65 -2.77
CA ALA A 243 -3.79 -8.18 -2.28
C ALA A 243 -2.98 -7.51 -3.41
N CYS A 244 -2.88 -8.17 -4.56
CA CYS A 244 -2.14 -7.67 -5.70
C CYS A 244 -2.79 -6.41 -6.30
N ALA A 245 -4.12 -6.31 -6.35
CA ALA A 245 -4.80 -5.09 -6.76
C ALA A 245 -4.51 -3.92 -5.81
N GLY A 246 -4.56 -4.18 -4.50
CA GLY A 246 -4.27 -3.18 -3.47
C GLY A 246 -2.85 -2.63 -3.59
N ILE A 247 -1.86 -3.50 -3.78
CA ILE A 247 -0.44 -3.10 -3.96
C ILE A 247 -0.23 -2.41 -5.31
N ALA A 248 -0.75 -2.97 -6.41
CA ALA A 248 -0.53 -2.44 -7.75
C ALA A 248 -1.05 -1.01 -7.92
N PHE A 249 -2.16 -0.67 -7.25
CA PHE A 249 -2.79 0.65 -7.32
C PHE A 249 -2.59 1.52 -6.07
N CYS A 250 -1.75 1.11 -5.12
CA CYS A 250 -1.59 1.84 -3.85
C CYS A 250 -1.13 3.29 -4.04
N GLN A 251 -0.33 3.57 -5.07
CA GLN A 251 0.13 4.91 -5.38
C GLN A 251 -0.99 5.83 -5.85
N GLU A 252 -2.03 5.32 -6.51
CA GLU A 252 -3.21 6.12 -6.87
C GLU A 252 -4.11 6.37 -5.65
N LEU A 253 -4.23 5.40 -4.75
CA LEU A 253 -4.93 5.58 -3.47
C LEU A 253 -4.23 6.64 -2.60
N HIS A 254 -2.91 6.55 -2.53
CA HIS A 254 -2.03 7.53 -1.91
C HIS A 254 -2.21 8.92 -2.54
N LYS A 255 -2.21 9.02 -3.87
CA LYS A 255 -2.46 10.28 -4.59
C LYS A 255 -3.79 10.93 -4.18
N TRP A 256 -4.87 10.17 -4.10
CA TRP A 256 -6.18 10.70 -3.68
C TRP A 256 -6.20 11.21 -2.24
N SER A 257 -5.31 10.70 -1.38
CA SER A 257 -5.12 11.20 -0.02
C SER A 257 -4.50 12.61 0.03
N HIS A 258 -3.81 13.01 -1.05
CA HIS A 258 -3.25 14.35 -1.25
C HIS A 258 -4.10 15.26 -2.15
N THR A 259 -4.99 14.70 -2.98
CA THR A 259 -5.89 15.48 -3.82
C THR A 259 -6.90 16.26 -2.97
N LEU A 260 -7.16 17.53 -3.27
CA LEU A 260 -8.20 18.30 -2.56
C LEU A 260 -9.57 17.64 -2.74
N ARG A 261 -10.43 17.71 -1.71
CA ARG A 261 -11.78 17.13 -1.75
C ARG A 261 -12.60 17.64 -2.95
N SER A 262 -12.47 18.92 -3.30
CA SER A 262 -13.14 19.56 -4.44
C SER A 262 -12.65 19.09 -5.81
N GLN A 263 -11.47 18.47 -5.86
CA GLN A 263 -10.83 17.96 -7.09
C GLN A 263 -10.93 16.45 -7.21
N CYS A 264 -11.33 15.76 -6.13
CA CYS A 264 -11.48 14.32 -6.11
C CYS A 264 -12.91 13.92 -6.44
N HIS A 265 -13.08 12.80 -7.13
CA HIS A 265 -14.40 12.31 -7.52
C HIS A 265 -15.27 12.03 -6.27
N PRO A 266 -16.58 12.35 -6.27
CA PRO A 266 -17.45 12.18 -5.11
C PRO A 266 -17.43 10.76 -4.51
N VAL A 267 -17.31 9.73 -5.35
CA VAL A 267 -17.21 8.34 -4.91
C VAL A 267 -15.93 8.10 -4.10
N ILE A 268 -14.80 8.66 -4.53
CA ILE A 268 -13.54 8.51 -3.79
C ILE A 268 -13.61 9.25 -2.45
N ASN A 269 -14.20 10.45 -2.44
CA ASN A 269 -14.47 11.16 -1.19
C ASN A 269 -15.33 10.32 -0.24
N TRP A 270 -16.40 9.71 -0.74
CA TRP A 270 -17.29 8.85 0.04
C TRP A 270 -16.56 7.63 0.62
N LEU A 271 -15.67 7.01 -0.15
CA LEU A 271 -14.86 5.86 0.27
C LEU A 271 -13.84 6.24 1.36
N GLN A 272 -13.16 7.38 1.19
CA GLN A 272 -12.20 7.88 2.19
C GLN A 272 -12.90 8.33 3.48
N ASP A 273 -14.09 8.92 3.38
CA ASP A 273 -14.90 9.31 4.55
C ASP A 273 -15.33 8.07 5.37
N ARG A 274 -15.48 6.91 4.72
CA ARG A 274 -15.83 5.61 5.32
C ARG A 274 -14.64 4.71 5.66
N ARG A 275 -13.41 5.21 5.46
CA ARG A 275 -12.16 4.45 5.68
C ARG A 275 -11.98 3.22 4.79
N VAL A 276 -12.78 3.08 3.73
CA VAL A 276 -12.55 2.00 2.74
C VAL A 276 -11.26 2.25 1.98
N LEU A 277 -10.89 3.51 1.78
CA LEU A 277 -9.62 3.95 1.23
C LEU A 277 -8.89 4.84 2.26
N VAL A 278 -7.57 4.91 2.15
CA VAL A 278 -6.73 5.75 3.01
C VAL A 278 -7.27 7.18 3.09
N ALA A 279 -7.54 7.63 4.32
CA ALA A 279 -8.16 8.92 4.55
C ALA A 279 -7.12 10.04 4.58
N ARG A 280 -7.41 11.15 3.88
CA ARG A 280 -6.57 12.36 3.81
C ARG A 280 -6.01 12.81 5.15
N LYS A 281 -6.89 12.95 6.16
CA LYS A 281 -6.50 13.46 7.47
C LYS A 281 -5.46 12.58 8.17
N VAL A 282 -5.57 11.26 8.00
CA VAL A 282 -4.66 10.31 8.64
C VAL A 282 -3.34 10.28 7.88
N HIS A 283 -3.37 10.21 6.54
CA HIS A 283 -2.13 10.26 5.77
C HIS A 283 -1.38 11.59 5.92
N LEU A 284 -2.07 12.72 6.08
CA LEU A 284 -1.42 14.00 6.39
C LEU A 284 -0.70 14.00 7.76
N GLN A 285 -1.01 13.08 8.68
CA GLN A 285 -0.27 12.95 9.93
C GLN A 285 1.10 12.28 9.71
N HIS A 286 1.20 11.36 8.75
CA HIS A 286 2.47 10.75 8.35
C HIS A 286 3.49 11.81 7.88
N HIS A 287 3.02 12.83 7.17
CA HIS A 287 3.81 13.97 6.69
C HIS A 287 4.28 14.96 7.78
N LYS A 288 4.07 14.65 9.06
CA LYS A 288 4.54 15.48 10.18
C LYS A 288 5.77 14.87 10.80
N ARG A 289 6.74 15.72 11.17
CA ARG A 289 7.89 15.31 11.98
C ARG A 289 7.39 14.58 13.25
N PRO A 290 8.01 13.45 13.64
CA PRO A 290 9.26 12.89 13.10
C PRO A 290 9.13 11.92 11.90
N PHE A 291 7.97 11.84 11.22
CA PHE A 291 7.70 10.95 10.08
C PHE A 291 7.75 9.46 10.42
N GLU A 292 7.28 9.09 11.61
CA GLU A 292 7.41 7.73 12.16
C GLU A 292 6.10 6.93 12.25
N THR A 293 4.99 7.46 11.71
CA THR A 293 3.65 6.88 11.88
C THR A 293 2.87 6.85 10.57
N ASN A 294 1.78 6.07 10.53
CA ASN A 294 0.80 6.08 9.44
C ASN A 294 1.36 5.73 8.04
N TYR A 295 2.24 4.72 7.96
CA TYR A 295 2.90 4.32 6.71
C TYR A 295 1.99 3.62 5.67
N CYS A 296 0.90 2.97 6.08
CA CYS A 296 0.02 2.22 5.19
C CYS A 296 -0.86 3.16 4.34
N ILE A 297 -0.91 2.90 3.02
CA ILE A 297 -1.48 3.82 2.02
C ILE A 297 -2.61 3.22 1.16
N VAL A 298 -3.12 2.02 1.50
CA VAL A 298 -4.24 1.39 0.77
C VAL A 298 -5.56 1.78 1.45
N THR A 299 -5.81 1.23 2.63
CA THR A 299 -6.97 1.53 3.48
C THR A 299 -6.57 2.38 4.69
N GLY A 300 -5.32 2.23 5.16
CA GLY A 300 -4.82 2.79 6.41
C GLY A 300 -5.37 2.10 7.67
N HIS A 301 -5.99 0.93 7.54
CA HIS A 301 -6.53 0.15 8.66
C HIS A 301 -5.43 -0.41 9.56
N MET A 302 -4.28 -0.76 8.98
CA MET A 302 -3.17 -1.33 9.73
C MET A 302 -2.41 -0.26 10.53
N ASN A 303 -2.52 1.02 10.16
CA ASN A 303 -1.81 2.13 10.81
C ASN A 303 -2.04 2.18 12.33
N PRO A 304 -3.27 2.26 12.87
CA PRO A 304 -3.48 2.25 14.32
C PRO A 304 -2.94 1.01 15.03
N ILE A 305 -2.89 -0.15 14.37
CA ILE A 305 -2.39 -1.40 14.95
C ILE A 305 -0.86 -1.35 15.03
N LEU A 306 -0.21 -0.97 13.93
CA LEU A 306 1.25 -0.91 13.82
C LEU A 306 1.84 0.22 14.68
N ASP A 307 1.19 1.39 14.70
CA ASP A 307 1.63 2.54 15.48
C ASP A 307 1.51 2.28 16.99
N LYS A 308 0.36 1.74 17.46
CA LYS A 308 0.14 1.44 18.89
C LYS A 308 1.03 0.31 19.41
N SER A 309 1.28 -0.70 18.58
CA SER A 309 2.18 -1.80 18.96
C SER A 309 3.66 -1.38 18.95
N GLY A 310 3.99 -0.25 18.33
CA GLY A 310 5.37 0.17 18.13
C GLY A 310 6.12 -0.74 17.15
N PHE A 311 5.40 -1.40 16.23
CA PHE A 311 5.95 -2.38 15.29
C PHE A 311 7.18 -1.84 14.56
N PHE A 312 7.07 -0.63 13.97
CA PHE A 312 8.17 -0.02 13.23
C PHE A 312 9.35 0.41 14.12
N ARG A 313 9.09 0.80 15.38
CA ARG A 313 10.15 1.09 16.35
C ARG A 313 10.93 -0.17 16.73
N VAL A 314 10.23 -1.29 16.93
CA VAL A 314 10.87 -2.59 17.19
C VAL A 314 11.67 -3.05 15.97
N LEU A 315 11.10 -2.94 14.77
CA LEU A 315 11.78 -3.28 13.53
C LEU A 315 13.03 -2.40 13.32
N ALA A 316 12.93 -1.09 13.56
CA ALA A 316 14.06 -0.17 13.48
C ALA A 316 15.17 -0.53 14.46
N ALA A 317 14.83 -0.81 15.72
CA ALA A 317 15.79 -1.22 16.73
C ALA A 317 16.50 -2.53 16.34
N PHE A 318 15.76 -3.49 15.79
CA PHE A 318 16.32 -4.75 15.29
C PHE A 318 17.28 -4.53 14.11
N ILE A 319 16.90 -3.71 13.12
CA ILE A 319 17.78 -3.36 11.98
C ILE A 319 19.04 -2.66 12.49
N ALA A 320 18.91 -1.72 13.42
CA ALA A 320 20.05 -1.01 14.00
C ALA A 320 20.98 -1.94 14.79
N GLN A 321 20.45 -2.93 15.50
CA GLN A 321 21.26 -3.93 16.19
C GLN A 321 22.03 -4.83 15.21
N LEU A 322 21.41 -5.21 14.09
CA LEU A 322 22.05 -6.08 13.10
C LEU A 322 23.06 -5.35 12.20
N THR A 323 22.79 -4.10 11.86
CA THR A 323 23.52 -3.36 10.80
C THR A 323 24.28 -2.14 11.30
N GLY A 324 23.99 -1.67 12.51
CA GLY A 324 24.47 -0.38 13.03
C GLY A 324 23.73 0.84 12.44
N ILE A 325 22.81 0.66 11.49
CA ILE A 325 22.14 1.74 10.78
C ILE A 325 20.82 2.10 11.47
N ARG A 326 20.70 3.34 11.93
CA ARG A 326 19.46 3.90 12.50
C ARG A 326 18.52 4.45 11.42
N PRO A 327 17.20 4.43 11.64
CA PRO A 327 16.24 4.97 10.68
C PRO A 327 16.37 6.49 10.57
N ARG A 328 15.99 7.01 9.40
CA ARG A 328 15.99 8.44 9.10
C ARG A 328 15.09 9.27 10.04
N CYS A 329 13.94 8.75 10.43
CA CYS A 329 13.01 9.42 11.35
C CYS A 329 13.64 9.70 12.73
N GLU A 330 14.59 8.88 13.20
CA GLU A 330 15.32 9.09 14.45
C GLU A 330 16.51 10.03 14.28
N THR A 331 17.25 9.90 13.19
CA THR A 331 18.48 10.70 12.96
C THR A 331 18.19 12.12 12.50
N GLY A 332 16.99 12.37 11.97
CA GLY A 332 16.64 13.63 11.33
C GLY A 332 17.37 13.87 10.00
N SER A 333 18.13 12.89 9.51
CA SER A 333 18.83 12.99 8.23
C SER A 333 17.82 13.18 7.09
N ARG A 334 18.19 13.94 6.07
CA ARG A 334 17.50 14.00 4.79
C ARG A 334 18.58 14.11 3.72
N PHE A 335 18.25 13.86 2.46
CA PHE A 335 19.20 14.11 1.38
C PHE A 335 19.67 15.57 1.44
N GLU A 336 21.00 15.78 1.44
CA GLU A 336 21.63 17.09 1.62
C GLU A 336 21.10 18.10 0.60
N TYR A 337 20.90 17.70 -0.65
CA TYR A 337 20.35 18.58 -1.71
C TYR A 337 18.87 18.95 -1.50
N LEU A 338 18.08 18.15 -0.77
CA LEU A 338 16.70 18.51 -0.37
C LEU A 338 16.71 19.56 0.76
N VAL A 339 17.79 19.58 1.56
CA VAL A 339 17.98 20.58 2.62
C VAL A 339 18.50 21.89 2.03
N GLU A 340 19.43 21.86 1.08
CA GLU A 340 19.98 23.07 0.42
C GLU A 340 18.92 23.88 -0.32
N ARG A 341 17.88 23.26 -0.90
CA ARG A 341 16.74 23.97 -1.52
C ARG A 341 15.85 24.75 -0.54
N ARG A 342 16.07 24.64 0.78
CA ARG A 342 15.40 25.50 1.78
C ARG A 342 16.12 26.83 2.02
N GLY A 343 17.37 26.97 1.57
CA GLY A 343 18.23 28.12 1.86
C GLY A 343 18.49 29.06 0.68
N GLY A 344 17.83 28.87 -0.46
CA GLY A 344 17.96 29.68 -1.67
C GLY A 344 16.81 30.67 -1.86
#